data_AF-A0A7S2JU07-F1
#
_entry.id   AF-A0A7S2JU07-F1
#
_cell.length_a   1.000
_cell.length_b   1.000
_cell.length_c   1.000
_cell.angle_alpha   90.00
_cell.angle_beta   90.00
_cell.angle_gamma   90.00
#
_symmetry.space_group_name_H-M   'P 1'
#
loop_
_entity.id
_entity.type
_entity.pdbx_description
1 polymer ?
#
loop_
_entity_poly.entity_id
_entity_poly.type
_entity_poly.pdbx_seq_one_letter_code
_entity_poly.pdbx_strand_id
1 'polypeptide(L)'
;MTNKSQMLRQRAPLPNKAARQSGSGISSPLPLHSTDLHDDESRGKKYSELSRNHTMFLFIQLLIAFTILFLVLASMSRGRFLDNDSFHNNPLQQQEVNGPAYRQHEHIIPRVAYFTYSYNILNTTVFRELPEDEVLANNVRNTIALHPGTEFHFLTDDDCLAAIRKVVDMDKSSKLRKLEDYFLREDRGMIKADVCRGAALFLSGGLYFDVDLQLRMNVWDMIKHDTEFVVPLVHKDHKVKGAF
;
A
#
# COMPACT_ATOMS: atom_id res chain seq x y z
N MET A 1 -17.69 -10.89 40.41
CA MET A 1 -16.30 -10.64 40.81
C MET A 1 -15.48 -11.82 40.34
N THR A 2 -14.87 -11.73 39.16
CA THR A 2 -14.14 -12.83 38.52
C THR A 2 -12.78 -12.32 38.05
N ASN A 3 -11.75 -13.04 38.52
CA ASN A 3 -10.32 -12.77 38.41
C ASN A 3 -9.86 -12.54 36.96
N LYS A 4 -9.31 -11.36 36.67
CA LYS A 4 -8.43 -11.12 35.52
C LYS A 4 -7.00 -10.91 36.05
N SER A 5 -6.30 -12.01 36.28
CA SER A 5 -4.86 -12.01 36.57
C SER A 5 -4.13 -12.82 35.51
N GLN A 6 -3.03 -12.22 35.04
CA GLN A 6 -1.87 -12.85 34.42
C GLN A 6 -2.02 -13.39 32.98
N MET A 7 -1.76 -12.50 32.02
CA MET A 7 -0.87 -12.82 30.90
C MET A 7 0.19 -11.73 30.75
N LEU A 8 1.19 -11.78 31.61
CA LEU A 8 2.48 -11.14 31.39
C LEU A 8 3.17 -11.90 30.24
N ARG A 9 3.11 -11.36 29.02
CA ARG A 9 3.98 -11.80 27.92
C ARG A 9 5.41 -11.44 28.29
N GLN A 10 6.21 -12.45 28.61
CA GLN A 10 7.66 -12.33 28.68
C GLN A 10 8.17 -11.90 27.30
N ARG A 11 8.67 -10.66 27.19
CA ARG A 11 9.45 -10.22 26.02
C ARG A 11 10.79 -10.95 26.04
N ALA A 12 11.09 -11.66 24.96
CA ALA A 12 12.40 -12.26 24.75
C ALA A 12 13.49 -11.16 24.69
N PRO A 13 14.69 -11.41 25.22
CA PRO A 13 15.80 -10.46 25.12
C PRO A 13 16.25 -10.31 23.66
N LEU A 14 16.45 -9.05 23.24
CA LEU A 14 16.97 -8.70 21.92
C LEU A 14 18.39 -9.27 21.72
N PRO A 15 18.72 -9.79 20.52
CA PRO A 15 20.06 -10.28 20.23
C PRO A 15 21.07 -9.13 20.13
N ASN A 16 22.22 -9.31 20.79
CA ASN A 16 23.38 -8.42 20.74
C ASN A 16 23.81 -8.15 19.29
N LYS A 17 23.83 -6.87 18.90
CA LYS A 17 24.42 -6.41 17.63
C LYS A 17 25.93 -6.65 17.67
N ALA A 18 26.40 -7.61 16.89
CA ALA A 18 27.81 -7.80 16.58
C ALA A 18 28.32 -6.63 15.71
N ALA A 19 29.43 -6.04 16.13
CA ALA A 19 30.14 -4.98 15.43
C ALA A 19 30.64 -5.48 14.06
N ARG A 20 30.25 -4.78 12.97
CA ARG A 20 30.72 -5.06 11.61
C ARG A 20 31.86 -4.09 11.29
N GLN A 21 33.06 -4.66 11.14
CA GLN A 21 34.28 -3.94 10.75
C GLN A 21 34.19 -3.42 9.32
N SER A 22 34.71 -2.21 9.11
CA SER A 22 34.85 -1.51 7.84
C SER A 22 35.96 -2.13 6.98
N GLY A 23 35.61 -2.63 5.80
CA GLY A 23 36.56 -3.03 4.75
C GLY A 23 36.52 -2.07 3.58
N SER A 24 37.59 -1.29 3.42
CA SER A 24 37.90 -0.44 2.27
C SER A 24 38.38 -1.28 1.08
N GLY A 25 37.73 -1.17 -0.08
CA GLY A 25 38.07 -1.92 -1.30
C GLY A 25 37.92 -1.10 -2.59
N ILE A 26 39.01 -0.42 -2.93
CA ILE A 26 39.64 -0.21 -4.25
C ILE A 26 38.75 -0.33 -5.51
N SER A 27 38.64 0.80 -6.21
CA SER A 27 38.13 0.99 -7.57
C SER A 27 39.07 0.43 -8.64
N SER A 28 38.51 -0.18 -9.70
CA SER A 28 39.21 -0.48 -10.96
C SER A 28 38.43 0.06 -12.17
N PRO A 29 39.09 0.54 -13.25
CA PRO A 29 38.42 1.10 -14.42
C PRO A 29 38.08 0.04 -15.49
N LEU A 30 36.96 0.24 -16.18
CA LEU A 30 36.49 -0.54 -17.33
C LEU A 30 37.22 -0.14 -18.63
N PRO A 31 37.56 -1.09 -19.52
CA PRO A 31 38.08 -0.78 -20.85
C PRO A 31 36.96 -0.64 -21.89
N LEU A 32 37.07 0.39 -22.74
CA LEU A 32 36.34 0.51 -24.00
C LEU A 32 36.84 -0.56 -24.98
N HIS A 33 35.92 -1.26 -25.66
CA HIS A 33 36.25 -2.03 -26.86
C HIS A 33 35.41 -1.59 -28.06
N SER A 34 36.16 -1.25 -29.11
CA SER A 34 35.79 -0.83 -30.46
C SER A 34 34.83 -1.78 -31.18
N THR A 35 33.97 -1.17 -31.99
CA THR A 35 33.13 -1.76 -33.03
C THR A 35 33.95 -2.19 -34.24
N ASP A 36 33.80 -3.44 -34.69
CA ASP A 36 34.21 -3.87 -36.03
C ASP A 36 32.98 -4.11 -36.90
N LEU A 37 32.94 -3.38 -38.01
CA LEU A 37 32.06 -3.56 -39.16
C LEU A 37 32.63 -4.68 -40.03
N HIS A 38 31.87 -5.75 -40.21
CA HIS A 38 32.13 -6.71 -41.27
C HIS A 38 30.88 -6.92 -42.13
N ASP A 39 31.12 -6.75 -43.43
CA ASP A 39 30.24 -6.95 -44.56
C ASP A 39 29.65 -8.37 -44.66
N ASP A 40 28.47 -8.48 -45.27
CA ASP A 40 28.31 -8.96 -46.65
C ASP A 40 27.09 -9.88 -46.93
N GLU A 41 26.37 -9.47 -47.97
CA GLU A 41 25.88 -10.28 -49.08
C GLU A 41 25.23 -11.66 -48.82
N SER A 42 24.06 -11.69 -48.17
CA SER A 42 23.18 -12.88 -48.14
C SER A 42 21.68 -12.57 -48.22
N ARG A 43 21.31 -11.51 -48.95
CA ARG A 43 19.93 -10.97 -49.03
C ARG A 43 18.96 -11.66 -50.01
N GLY A 44 19.37 -12.67 -50.78
CA GLY A 44 18.56 -13.17 -51.90
C GLY A 44 17.55 -14.29 -51.63
N LYS A 45 17.73 -15.13 -50.60
CA LYS A 45 16.91 -16.37 -50.41
C LYS A 45 16.01 -16.39 -49.18
N LYS A 46 16.02 -15.34 -48.35
CA LYS A 46 15.33 -15.31 -47.05
C LYS A 46 13.90 -14.78 -47.08
N TYR A 47 13.44 -14.24 -48.21
CA TYR A 47 12.14 -13.55 -48.29
C TYR A 47 10.91 -14.48 -48.45
N SER A 48 11.09 -15.72 -48.92
CA SER A 48 9.96 -16.66 -49.08
C SER A 48 9.59 -17.41 -47.78
N GLU A 49 10.57 -17.71 -46.91
CA GLU A 49 10.29 -18.29 -45.58
C GLU A 49 9.83 -17.26 -44.55
N LEU A 50 10.23 -15.99 -44.69
CA LEU A 50 9.81 -14.91 -43.80
C LEU A 50 8.30 -14.63 -43.87
N SER A 51 7.68 -14.81 -45.04
CA SER A 51 6.24 -14.62 -45.25
C SER A 51 5.38 -15.65 -44.50
N ARG A 52 5.85 -16.90 -44.40
CA ARG A 52 5.11 -17.99 -43.73
C ARG A 52 5.16 -17.87 -42.20
N ASN A 53 6.25 -17.34 -41.66
CA ASN A 53 6.37 -17.06 -40.23
C ASN A 53 5.58 -15.82 -39.81
N HIS A 54 5.43 -14.83 -40.70
CA HIS A 54 4.67 -13.62 -40.39
C HIS A 54 3.17 -13.87 -40.23
N THR A 55 2.61 -14.76 -41.05
CA THR A 55 1.20 -15.17 -40.93
C THR A 55 0.94 -15.94 -39.65
N MET A 56 1.81 -16.89 -39.29
CA MET A 56 1.74 -17.58 -37.98
C MET A 56 1.83 -16.60 -36.80
N PHE A 57 2.73 -15.62 -36.87
CA PHE A 57 2.88 -14.63 -35.80
C PHE A 57 1.61 -13.79 -35.63
N LEU A 58 0.97 -13.37 -36.72
CA LEU A 58 -0.29 -12.63 -36.65
C LEU A 58 -1.44 -13.46 -36.05
N PHE A 59 -1.52 -14.75 -36.35
CA PHE A 59 -2.51 -15.66 -35.74
C PHE A 59 -2.31 -15.82 -34.23
N ILE A 60 -1.05 -15.95 -33.78
CA ILE A 60 -0.73 -16.04 -32.34
C ILE A 60 -1.10 -14.74 -31.63
N GLN A 61 -0.77 -13.59 -32.21
CA GLN A 61 -1.14 -12.27 -31.65
C GLN A 61 -2.67 -12.11 -31.54
N LEU A 62 -3.41 -12.56 -32.55
CA LEU A 62 -4.88 -12.54 -32.54
C LEU A 62 -5.46 -13.45 -31.45
N LEU A 63 -4.92 -14.66 -31.28
CA LEU A 63 -5.34 -15.58 -30.22
C LEU A 63 -5.08 -15.00 -28.83
N ILE A 64 -3.93 -14.36 -28.62
CA ILE A 64 -3.60 -13.69 -27.35
C ILE A 64 -4.55 -12.51 -27.10
N ALA A 65 -4.85 -11.70 -28.11
CA ALA A 65 -5.80 -10.59 -27.96
C ALA A 65 -7.21 -11.09 -27.61
N PHE A 66 -7.67 -12.17 -28.24
CA PHE A 66 -8.98 -12.77 -27.93
C PHE A 66 -9.04 -13.39 -26.53
N THR A 67 -7.98 -14.05 -26.06
CA THR A 67 -7.96 -14.60 -24.69
C THR A 67 -7.93 -13.50 -23.63
N ILE A 68 -7.18 -12.42 -23.85
CA ILE A 68 -7.19 -11.25 -22.98
C ILE A 68 -8.58 -10.61 -22.95
N LEU A 69 -9.20 -10.39 -24.11
CA LEU A 69 -10.55 -9.81 -24.19
C LEU A 69 -11.58 -10.69 -23.46
N PHE A 70 -11.51 -12.01 -23.63
CA PHE A 70 -12.42 -12.93 -22.95
C PHE A 70 -12.22 -12.91 -21.42
N LEU A 71 -10.98 -12.81 -20.94
CA LEU A 71 -10.69 -12.67 -19.51
C LEU A 71 -11.23 -11.35 -18.93
N VAL A 72 -11.10 -10.24 -19.67
CA VAL A 72 -11.66 -8.94 -19.28
C VAL A 72 -13.19 -9.02 -19.19
N LEU A 73 -13.85 -9.58 -20.21
CA LEU A 73 -15.32 -9.73 -20.22
C LEU A 73 -15.82 -10.68 -19.12
N ALA A 74 -15.08 -11.76 -18.85
CA ALA A 74 -15.40 -12.68 -17.75
C ALA A 74 -15.21 -12.02 -16.37
N SER A 75 -14.24 -11.11 -16.22
CA SER A 75 -14.04 -10.32 -15.00
C SER A 75 -15.19 -9.34 -14.78
N MET A 76 -15.63 -8.64 -15.83
CA MET A 76 -16.75 -7.69 -15.75
C MET A 76 -18.09 -8.37 -15.41
N SER A 77 -18.26 -9.64 -15.76
CA SER A 77 -19.49 -10.40 -15.47
C SER A 77 -19.60 -10.91 -14.03
N ARG A 78 -18.54 -10.79 -13.22
CA ARG A 78 -18.51 -11.24 -11.80
C ARG A 78 -18.58 -10.10 -10.78
N GLY A 79 -18.60 -8.84 -11.22
CA GLY A 79 -18.62 -7.68 -10.33
C GLY A 79 -20.01 -7.29 -9.84
N ARG A 80 -20.76 -8.18 -9.16
CA ARG A 80 -21.93 -7.81 -8.32
C ARG A 80 -22.25 -8.88 -7.28
N PHE A 81 -21.35 -9.12 -6.33
CA PHE A 81 -21.73 -9.62 -5.00
C PHE A 81 -20.50 -9.64 -4.09
N LEU A 82 -20.21 -8.52 -3.43
CA LEU A 82 -19.51 -8.56 -2.15
C LEU A 82 -20.40 -7.82 -1.17
N ASP A 83 -21.18 -8.61 -0.42
CA ASP A 83 -21.83 -8.14 0.79
C ASP A 83 -20.75 -7.61 1.74
N ASN A 84 -21.04 -6.43 2.25
CA ASN A 84 -20.18 -5.62 3.10
C ASN A 84 -20.20 -6.21 4.52
N ASP A 85 -19.53 -7.35 4.73
CA ASP A 85 -19.39 -7.92 6.07
C ASP A 85 -18.41 -7.10 6.91
N SER A 86 -19.01 -6.14 7.61
CA SER A 86 -18.70 -5.61 8.95
C SER A 86 -17.24 -5.75 9.37
N PHE A 87 -16.40 -4.81 8.93
CA PHE A 87 -15.24 -4.42 9.74
C PHE A 87 -15.78 -3.93 11.08
N HIS A 88 -15.25 -4.47 12.18
CA HIS A 88 -15.69 -4.16 13.52
C HIS A 88 -15.68 -2.63 13.76
N ASN A 89 -16.88 -2.08 13.94
CA ASN A 89 -17.09 -0.69 14.33
C ASN A 89 -16.37 -0.43 15.67
N ASN A 90 -15.22 0.23 15.62
CA ASN A 90 -14.70 0.96 16.76
C ASN A 90 -15.59 2.20 16.93
N PRO A 91 -16.27 2.40 18.08
CA PRO A 91 -17.19 3.50 18.27
C PRO A 91 -16.41 4.79 18.56
N LEU A 92 -15.72 5.33 17.56
CA LEU A 92 -15.44 6.75 17.53
C LEU A 92 -16.71 7.43 17.03
N GLN A 93 -17.46 7.95 17.99
CA GLN A 93 -18.70 8.69 17.81
C GLN A 93 -18.56 9.71 16.67
N GLN A 94 -19.19 9.42 15.53
CA GLN A 94 -19.46 10.42 14.51
C GLN A 94 -20.50 11.38 15.11
N GLN A 95 -20.03 12.53 15.58
CA GLN A 95 -20.88 13.59 16.07
C GLN A 95 -21.60 14.22 14.86
N GLU A 96 -22.93 14.07 14.78
CA GLU A 96 -23.77 14.71 13.75
C GLU A 96 -23.63 16.23 13.86
N VAL A 97 -22.82 16.83 12.97
CA VAL A 97 -22.74 18.27 12.82
C VAL A 97 -23.80 18.70 11.81
N ASN A 98 -24.88 19.31 12.32
CA ASN A 98 -25.92 19.98 11.53
C ASN A 98 -25.37 21.23 10.81
N GLY A 99 -24.56 21.03 9.78
CA GLY A 99 -24.03 22.09 8.91
C GLY A 99 -24.89 22.32 7.65
N PRO A 100 -24.76 23.49 6.99
CA PRO A 100 -25.46 23.77 5.74
C PRO A 100 -25.15 22.68 4.69
N ALA A 101 -26.16 22.30 3.92
CA ALA A 101 -26.12 21.23 2.92
C ALA A 101 -24.96 21.43 1.92
N TYR A 102 -23.78 20.90 2.26
CA TYR A 102 -22.63 20.84 1.38
C TYR A 102 -23.05 19.95 0.22
N ARG A 103 -23.19 20.51 -0.99
CA ARG A 103 -23.38 19.69 -2.19
C ARG A 103 -22.18 18.77 -2.29
N GLN A 104 -22.36 17.51 -1.92
CA GLN A 104 -21.33 16.50 -2.03
C GLN A 104 -21.10 16.25 -3.52
N HIS A 105 -20.17 17.01 -4.09
CA HIS A 105 -19.49 16.56 -5.28
C HIS A 105 -18.63 15.37 -4.84
N GLU A 106 -19.14 14.18 -5.08
CA GLU A 106 -18.52 12.92 -4.69
C GLU A 106 -17.23 12.75 -5.51
N HIS A 107 -16.09 12.60 -4.82
CA HIS A 107 -14.83 12.28 -5.48
C HIS A 107 -14.87 10.81 -5.92
N ILE A 108 -14.16 10.45 -6.99
CA ILE A 108 -14.01 9.04 -7.38
C ILE A 108 -13.29 8.24 -6.28
N ILE A 109 -12.27 8.83 -5.63
CA ILE A 109 -11.64 8.23 -4.46
C ILE A 109 -12.65 8.25 -3.28
N PRO A 110 -12.98 7.09 -2.68
CA PRO A 110 -13.89 7.02 -1.55
C PRO A 110 -13.47 7.90 -0.37
N ARG A 111 -14.43 8.49 0.36
CA ARG A 111 -14.19 9.32 1.57
C ARG A 111 -13.88 8.47 2.81
N VAL A 112 -12.96 7.52 2.65
CA VAL A 112 -12.44 6.65 3.69
C VAL A 112 -10.94 6.88 3.81
N ALA A 113 -10.44 6.94 5.05
CA ALA A 113 -9.03 7.17 5.32
C ALA A 113 -8.49 6.19 6.37
N TYR A 114 -7.24 5.80 6.19
CA TYR A 114 -6.56 4.83 7.03
C TYR A 114 -5.34 5.41 7.71
N PHE A 115 -5.16 5.02 8.97
CA PHE A 115 -3.89 5.08 9.69
C PHE A 115 -3.46 3.66 10.03
N THR A 116 -2.14 3.40 10.10
CA THR A 116 -1.62 2.14 10.62
C THR A 116 -0.65 2.39 11.76
N TYR A 117 -0.73 1.56 12.79
CA TYR A 117 0.24 1.51 13.86
C TYR A 117 0.12 0.18 14.61
N SER A 118 1.17 -0.26 15.30
CA SER A 118 1.15 -1.58 15.97
C SER A 118 0.02 -1.76 17.00
N TYR A 119 -0.53 -0.66 17.52
CA TYR A 119 -1.69 -0.61 18.42
C TYR A 119 -2.44 0.72 18.25
N ASN A 120 -3.65 0.84 18.80
CA ASN A 120 -4.44 2.07 18.69
C ASN A 120 -3.92 3.19 19.61
N ILE A 121 -3.17 4.14 19.04
CA ILE A 121 -2.57 5.28 19.79
C ILE A 121 -3.61 6.30 20.29
N LEU A 122 -4.85 6.25 19.80
CA LEU A 122 -5.90 7.18 20.22
C LEU A 122 -6.63 6.75 21.49
N ASN A 123 -6.76 5.44 21.71
CA ASN A 123 -7.57 4.86 22.79
C ASN A 123 -6.74 4.35 23.97
N THR A 124 -5.41 4.41 23.90
CA THR A 124 -4.63 3.73 24.93
C THR A 124 -4.38 4.61 26.14
N THR A 125 -4.98 4.21 27.27
CA THR A 125 -4.71 4.75 28.61
C THR A 125 -3.33 4.34 29.16
N VAL A 126 -2.73 3.30 28.58
CA VAL A 126 -1.53 2.60 29.07
C VAL A 126 -0.21 3.25 28.63
N PHE A 127 -0.18 4.08 27.58
CA PHE A 127 1.06 4.50 26.92
C PHE A 127 1.51 5.93 27.18
N ARG A 128 1.24 6.48 28.36
CA ARG A 128 1.88 7.75 28.82
C ARG A 128 3.40 7.60 29.06
N GLU A 129 4.06 6.59 28.52
CA GLU A 129 5.47 6.29 28.80
C GLU A 129 6.43 6.83 27.72
N LEU A 130 5.97 7.01 26.47
CA LEU A 130 6.80 7.57 25.40
C LEU A 130 6.24 8.92 24.94
N PRO A 131 6.99 10.03 25.14
CA PRO A 131 6.60 11.36 24.65
C PRO A 131 6.31 11.42 23.15
N GLU A 132 6.90 10.52 22.37
CA GLU A 132 6.71 10.42 20.92
C GLU A 132 5.27 10.01 20.57
N ASP A 133 4.67 9.09 21.32
CA ASP A 133 3.31 8.59 21.04
C ASP A 133 2.25 9.69 21.22
N GLU A 134 2.49 10.63 22.14
CA GLU A 134 1.62 11.79 22.32
C GLU A 134 1.65 12.71 21.10
N VAL A 135 2.84 12.92 20.51
CA VAL A 135 3.00 13.72 19.28
C VAL A 135 2.28 13.04 18.11
N LEU A 136 2.47 11.72 17.94
CA LEU A 136 1.79 10.94 16.88
C LEU A 136 0.27 10.96 17.05
N ALA A 137 -0.23 10.75 18.28
CA ALA A 137 -1.66 10.79 18.55
C ALA A 137 -2.25 12.18 18.26
N ASN A 138 -1.52 13.25 18.57
CA ASN A 138 -1.94 14.61 18.26
C ASN A 138 -1.96 14.89 16.76
N ASN A 139 -1.00 14.37 15.99
CA ASN A 139 -1.01 14.45 14.52
C ASN A 139 -2.26 13.77 13.94
N VAL A 140 -2.56 12.54 14.39
CA VAL A 140 -3.75 11.80 13.94
C VAL A 140 -5.04 12.54 14.29
N ARG A 141 -5.21 13.03 15.53
CA ARG A 141 -6.39 13.80 15.93
C ARG A 141 -6.56 15.07 15.11
N ASN A 142 -5.47 15.81 14.87
CA ASN A 142 -5.49 17.00 14.04
C ASN A 142 -5.90 16.69 12.60
N THR A 143 -5.35 15.61 12.02
CA THR A 143 -5.75 15.15 10.69
C THR A 143 -7.23 14.80 10.63
N ILE A 144 -7.76 14.05 11.60
CA ILE A 144 -9.19 13.71 11.66
C ILE A 144 -10.06 14.99 11.70
N ALA A 145 -9.69 15.95 12.55
CA ALA A 145 -10.42 17.21 12.69
C ALA A 145 -10.45 18.04 11.39
N LEU A 146 -9.40 17.96 10.55
CA LEU A 146 -9.31 18.67 9.28
C LEU A 146 -10.18 18.05 8.16
N HIS A 147 -10.70 16.84 8.31
CA HIS A 147 -11.39 16.11 7.24
C HIS A 147 -12.83 15.73 7.64
N PRO A 148 -13.71 16.72 7.87
CA PRO A 148 -15.10 16.44 8.22
C PRO A 148 -15.78 15.58 7.15
N GLY A 149 -16.59 14.62 7.61
CA GLY A 149 -17.30 13.68 6.74
C GLY A 149 -16.43 12.57 6.12
N THR A 150 -15.16 12.47 6.49
CA THR A 150 -14.31 11.31 6.13
C THR A 150 -14.45 10.23 7.20
N GLU A 151 -14.67 9.00 6.78
CA GLU A 151 -14.63 7.84 7.68
C GLU A 151 -13.17 7.46 7.94
N PHE A 152 -12.77 7.37 9.21
CA PHE A 152 -11.40 7.06 9.59
C PHE A 152 -11.30 5.68 10.25
N HIS A 153 -10.40 4.86 9.74
CA HIS A 153 -10.02 3.58 10.35
C HIS A 153 -8.59 3.64 10.87
N PHE A 154 -8.42 3.16 12.09
CA PHE A 154 -7.11 2.99 12.70
C PHE A 154 -6.80 1.49 12.76
N LEU A 155 -5.88 1.03 11.91
CA LEU A 155 -5.57 -0.38 11.77
C LEU A 155 -4.40 -0.79 12.66
N THR A 156 -4.67 -1.77 13.53
CA THR A 156 -3.65 -2.49 14.31
C THR A 156 -3.08 -3.68 13.52
N ASP A 157 -2.04 -4.33 14.04
CA ASP A 157 -1.49 -5.55 13.42
C ASP A 157 -2.56 -6.63 13.18
N ASP A 158 -3.54 -6.77 14.09
CA ASP A 158 -4.63 -7.74 13.95
C ASP A 158 -5.61 -7.33 12.83
N ASP A 159 -5.92 -6.04 12.72
CA ASP A 159 -6.77 -5.51 11.64
C ASP A 159 -6.09 -5.65 10.28
N CYS A 160 -4.78 -5.37 10.23
CA CYS A 160 -3.94 -5.56 9.05
C CYS A 160 -3.93 -7.02 8.60
N LEU A 161 -3.76 -7.97 9.53
CA LEU A 161 -3.79 -9.39 9.23
C LEU A 161 -5.14 -9.83 8.66
N ALA A 162 -6.24 -9.31 9.22
CA ALA A 162 -7.58 -9.58 8.70
C ALA A 162 -7.76 -9.03 7.28
N ALA A 163 -7.28 -7.82 6.99
CA ALA A 163 -7.29 -7.24 5.65
C ALA A 163 -6.47 -8.08 4.66
N ILE A 164 -5.25 -8.48 5.03
CA ILE A 164 -4.38 -9.31 4.19
C ILE A 164 -5.07 -10.63 3.84
N ARG A 165 -5.68 -11.31 4.81
CA ARG A 165 -6.42 -12.57 4.57
C ARG A 165 -7.53 -12.39 3.56
N LYS A 166 -8.33 -11.32 3.68
CA LYS A 166 -9.38 -10.99 2.70
C LYS A 166 -8.80 -10.82 1.29
N VAL A 167 -7.68 -10.12 1.14
CA VAL A 167 -6.99 -9.96 -0.15
C VAL A 167 -6.51 -11.31 -0.71
N VAL A 168 -5.91 -12.14 0.14
CA VAL A 168 -5.44 -13.49 -0.24
C VAL A 168 -6.60 -14.39 -0.68
N ASP A 169 -7.74 -14.30 -0.02
CA ASP A 169 -8.93 -15.09 -0.38
C ASP A 169 -9.53 -14.65 -1.73
N MET A 170 -9.43 -13.36 -2.07
CA MET A 170 -9.87 -12.81 -3.35
C MET A 170 -8.97 -13.24 -4.53
N ASP A 171 -7.65 -13.30 -4.33
CA ASP A 171 -6.71 -13.79 -5.34
C ASP A 171 -6.09 -15.13 -4.92
N LYS A 172 -6.65 -16.20 -5.48
CA LYS A 172 -6.21 -17.59 -5.27
C LYS A 172 -4.81 -17.89 -5.82
N SER A 173 -4.08 -16.91 -6.35
CA SER A 173 -2.69 -17.09 -6.76
C SER A 173 -1.84 -17.64 -5.60
N SER A 174 -0.93 -18.55 -5.92
CA SER A 174 -0.02 -19.13 -4.92
C SER A 174 0.96 -18.10 -4.33
N LYS A 175 1.08 -16.93 -4.96
CA LYS A 175 2.03 -15.88 -4.56
C LYS A 175 1.55 -15.13 -3.31
N LEU A 176 0.28 -14.76 -3.25
CA LEU A 176 -0.25 -13.98 -2.13
C LEU A 176 -0.41 -14.79 -0.85
N ARG A 177 -0.57 -16.12 -0.92
CA ARG A 177 -0.66 -16.97 0.29
C ARG A 177 0.55 -16.84 1.22
N LYS A 178 1.72 -16.51 0.68
CA LYS A 178 2.95 -16.30 1.47
C LYS A 178 2.99 -14.93 2.15
N LEU A 179 2.10 -14.00 1.80
CA LEU A 179 2.08 -12.64 2.32
C LEU A 179 1.68 -12.62 3.80
N GLU A 180 0.72 -13.46 4.19
CA GLU A 180 0.33 -13.63 5.60
C GLU A 180 1.52 -14.12 6.44
N ASP A 181 2.18 -15.19 6.00
CA ASP A 181 3.37 -15.74 6.65
C ASP A 181 4.53 -14.73 6.71
N TYR A 182 4.64 -13.87 5.70
CA TYR A 182 5.64 -12.80 5.70
C TYR A 182 5.29 -11.74 6.74
N PHE A 183 4.06 -11.26 6.76
CA PHE A 183 3.58 -10.24 7.70
C PHE A 183 3.72 -10.68 9.17
N LEU A 184 3.42 -11.94 9.47
CA LEU A 184 3.54 -12.50 10.81
C LEU A 184 4.98 -12.63 11.31
N ARG A 185 5.95 -12.81 10.39
CA ARG A 185 7.37 -12.98 10.71
C ARG A 185 8.19 -11.70 10.62
N GLU A 186 7.65 -10.66 9.99
CA GLU A 186 8.29 -9.35 9.91
C GLU A 186 8.33 -8.70 11.29
N ASP A 187 9.50 -8.24 11.73
CA ASP A 187 9.69 -7.55 13.00
C ASP A 187 9.76 -6.02 12.84
N ARG A 188 10.00 -5.54 11.61
CA ARG A 188 10.10 -4.11 11.32
C ARG A 188 8.72 -3.52 11.05
N GLY A 189 8.25 -2.70 12.00
CA GLY A 189 6.95 -2.02 11.90
C GLY A 189 6.74 -1.25 10.60
N MET A 190 7.76 -0.56 10.09
CA MET A 190 7.70 0.16 8.81
C MET A 190 7.32 -0.74 7.62
N ILE A 191 7.83 -1.98 7.57
CA ILE A 191 7.52 -2.92 6.47
C ILE A 191 6.11 -3.47 6.64
N LYS A 192 5.71 -3.77 7.88
CA LYS A 192 4.32 -4.17 8.16
C LYS A 192 3.32 -3.09 7.74
N ALA A 193 3.61 -1.83 8.06
CA ALA A 193 2.77 -0.70 7.68
C ALA A 193 2.59 -0.61 6.16
N ASP A 194 3.66 -0.79 5.37
CA ASP A 194 3.58 -0.82 3.90
C ASP A 194 2.66 -1.91 3.36
N VAL A 195 2.78 -3.14 3.90
CA VAL A 195 1.92 -4.27 3.51
C VAL A 195 0.47 -4.00 3.90
N CYS A 196 0.25 -3.49 5.11
CA CYS A 196 -1.09 -3.18 5.61
C CYS A 196 -1.78 -2.08 4.80
N ARG A 197 -1.04 -1.00 4.48
CA ARG A 197 -1.49 0.07 3.60
C ARG A 197 -1.97 -0.47 2.25
N GLY A 198 -1.17 -1.34 1.63
CA GLY A 198 -1.52 -1.97 0.36
C GLY A 198 -2.81 -2.80 0.47
N ALA A 199 -2.94 -3.61 1.52
CA ALA A 199 -4.11 -4.45 1.73
C ALA A 199 -5.39 -3.62 1.97
N ALA A 200 -5.33 -2.60 2.82
CA ALA A 200 -6.46 -1.72 3.11
C ALA A 200 -6.94 -0.98 1.84
N LEU A 201 -6.01 -0.32 1.14
CA LEU A 201 -6.35 0.44 -0.07
C LEU A 201 -6.83 -0.47 -1.22
N PHE A 202 -6.34 -1.70 -1.33
CA PHE A 202 -6.83 -2.66 -2.32
C PHE A 202 -8.29 -3.05 -2.07
N LEU A 203 -8.70 -3.22 -0.81
CA LEU A 203 -10.05 -3.67 -0.45
C LEU A 203 -11.10 -2.57 -0.60
N SER A 204 -10.79 -1.34 -0.20
CA SER A 204 -11.79 -0.27 -0.09
C SER A 204 -11.51 0.95 -0.96
N GLY A 205 -10.31 1.08 -1.54
CA GLY A 205 -9.80 2.37 -2.00
C GLY A 205 -9.62 3.35 -0.83
N GLY A 206 -9.77 4.64 -1.12
CA GLY A 206 -9.67 5.72 -0.14
C GLY A 206 -8.26 6.31 -0.04
N LEU A 207 -7.95 6.91 1.10
CA LEU A 207 -6.67 7.55 1.39
C LEU A 207 -5.94 6.84 2.53
N TYR A 208 -4.62 6.94 2.54
CA TYR A 208 -3.79 6.48 3.63
C TYR A 208 -2.91 7.62 4.13
N PHE A 209 -2.81 7.76 5.44
CA PHE A 209 -1.95 8.73 6.10
C PHE A 209 -1.03 8.03 7.09
N ASP A 210 0.26 8.35 7.05
CA ASP A 210 1.18 7.95 8.12
C ASP A 210 0.85 8.75 9.40
N VAL A 211 1.04 8.12 10.56
CA VAL A 211 0.71 8.71 11.87
C VAL A 211 1.65 9.86 12.26
N ASP A 212 2.81 9.95 11.63
CA ASP A 212 3.78 11.03 11.82
C ASP A 212 3.54 12.22 10.88
N LEU A 213 2.60 12.12 9.94
CA LEU A 213 2.23 13.23 9.06
C LEU A 213 1.24 14.17 9.73
N GLN A 214 1.68 15.41 9.92
CA GLN A 214 0.82 16.50 10.36
C GLN A 214 0.26 17.27 9.15
N LEU A 215 -1.00 16.98 8.80
CA LEU A 215 -1.68 17.73 7.74
C LEU A 215 -2.02 19.15 8.18
N ARG A 216 -2.01 20.07 7.21
CA ARG A 216 -2.24 21.51 7.42
C ARG A 216 -3.56 22.01 6.83
N MET A 217 -4.21 21.18 6.01
CA MET A 217 -5.48 21.49 5.35
C MET A 217 -6.22 20.19 5.01
N ASN A 218 -7.47 20.32 4.62
CA ASN A 218 -8.27 19.21 4.12
C ASN A 218 -7.78 18.80 2.72
N VAL A 219 -7.38 17.54 2.53
CA VAL A 219 -6.86 17.07 1.24
C VAL A 219 -7.93 16.99 0.16
N TRP A 220 -9.21 16.89 0.54
CA TRP A 220 -10.31 16.90 -0.41
C TRP A 220 -10.43 18.23 -1.15
N ASP A 221 -9.93 19.33 -0.57
CA ASP A 221 -9.87 20.63 -1.24
C ASP A 221 -8.76 20.70 -2.31
N MET A 222 -7.83 19.72 -2.30
CA MET A 222 -6.69 19.65 -3.22
C MET A 222 -6.86 18.57 -4.31
N ILE A 223 -7.66 17.54 -4.05
CA ILE A 223 -7.88 16.42 -4.96
C ILE A 223 -9.03 16.77 -5.89
N LYS A 224 -8.81 16.67 -7.21
CA LYS A 224 -9.90 16.89 -8.19
C LYS A 224 -10.92 15.75 -8.10
N HIS A 225 -12.18 16.04 -8.40
CA HIS A 225 -13.27 15.05 -8.29
C HIS A 225 -13.07 13.82 -9.19
N ASP A 226 -12.43 13.98 -10.34
CA ASP A 226 -12.12 12.94 -11.33
C ASP A 226 -10.77 12.24 -11.09
N THR A 227 -10.10 12.52 -9.96
CA THR A 227 -8.85 11.86 -9.62
C THR A 227 -9.12 10.44 -9.14
N GLU A 228 -8.48 9.46 -9.80
CA GLU A 228 -8.56 8.04 -9.42
C GLU A 228 -7.38 7.59 -8.55
N PHE A 229 -6.25 8.30 -8.64
CA PHE A 229 -5.01 7.97 -7.93
C PHE A 229 -4.26 9.24 -7.55
N VAL A 230 -3.81 9.31 -6.30
CA VAL A 230 -3.02 10.42 -5.78
C VAL A 230 -1.86 9.88 -4.96
N VAL A 231 -0.69 10.51 -5.11
CA VAL A 231 0.49 10.27 -4.27
C VAL A 231 1.05 11.61 -3.82
N PRO A 232 1.58 11.70 -2.58
CA PRO A 232 2.28 12.90 -2.15
C PRO A 232 3.57 13.07 -2.97
N LEU A 233 3.80 14.28 -3.48
CA LEU A 233 5.08 14.64 -4.08
C LEU A 233 5.96 15.29 -3.02
N VAL A 234 7.07 14.66 -2.67
CA VAL A 234 8.05 15.26 -1.76
C VAL A 234 8.79 16.38 -2.50
N HIS A 235 8.62 17.61 -2.01
CA HIS A 235 9.27 18.77 -2.61
C HIS A 235 10.78 18.73 -2.34
N LYS A 236 11.60 18.71 -3.40
CA LYS A 236 13.07 18.61 -3.30
C LYS A 236 13.73 19.74 -2.49
N ASP A 237 13.08 20.90 -2.43
CA ASP A 237 13.63 22.08 -1.73
C ASP A 237 13.37 22.10 -0.23
N HIS A 238 12.80 21.02 0.34
CA HIS A 238 12.71 20.90 1.79
C HIS A 238 14.10 20.70 2.39
N LYS A 239 14.71 21.78 2.89
CA LYS A 239 16.00 21.78 3.62
C LYS A 239 15.93 21.09 4.99
N VAL A 240 14.87 20.35 5.27
CA VAL A 240 14.70 19.62 6.53
C VAL A 240 15.59 18.39 6.43
N LYS A 241 16.68 18.38 7.21
CA LYS A 241 17.50 17.19 7.42
C LYS A 241 16.69 16.18 8.24
N GLY A 242 15.90 15.37 7.57
CA GLY A 242 15.24 14.20 8.13
C GLY A 242 15.66 12.97 7.33
N ALA A 243 16.07 11.91 8.01
CA ALA A 243 16.24 10.61 7.37
C ALA A 243 14.84 10.06 7.10
N PHE A 244 14.41 10.09 5.84
CA PHE A 244 13.37 9.21 5.35
C PHE A 244 14.03 7.89 4.95
#